data_AF-A0A1E7LGZ1-F1
#
_entry.id   AF-A0A1E7LGZ1-F1
#
_cell.length_a   1.000
_cell.length_b   1.000
_cell.length_c   1.000
_cell.angle_alpha   90.00
_cell.angle_beta   90.00
_cell.angle_gamma   90.00
#
_symmetry.space_group_name_H-M   'P 1'
#
loop_
_entity.id
_entity.type
_entity.pdbx_description
1 polymer ?
#
loop_
_entity_poly.entity_id
_entity_poly.type
_entity_poly.pdbx_seq_one_letter_code
_entity_poly.pdbx_strand_id
1 'polypeptide(L)' 'MCAQYAPEVFELDIDGLAYVKSAEDELLQDPGATTPVPLTLLQDVVDSAKECPGDCIHVRRVKDSVEVYGPDAA' A
#
# COMPACT_ATOMS: atom_id res chain seq x y z
N MET A 1 -0.18 2.76 11.34
CA MET A 1 -1.20 3.67 10.78
C MET A 1 -1.81 3.08 9.52
N CYS A 2 -1.03 2.74 8.49
CA CYS A 2 -1.50 2.04 7.29
C CYS A 2 -2.26 0.72 7.55
N ALA A 3 -1.68 -0.20 8.32
CA ALA A 3 -2.34 -1.46 8.70
C ALA A 3 -3.57 -1.27 9.61
N GLN A 4 -3.79 -0.06 10.15
CA GLN A 4 -5.00 0.26 10.92
C GLN A 4 -6.11 0.81 10.03
N TYR A 5 -5.76 1.54 8.96
CA TYR A 5 -6.72 2.08 8.00
C TYR A 5 -7.16 1.04 6.96
N ALA A 6 -6.23 0.26 6.41
CA ALA A 6 -6.52 -0.77 5.41
C ALA A 6 -5.85 -2.11 5.77
N PRO A 7 -6.32 -2.81 6.83
CA PRO A 7 -5.75 -4.08 7.29
C PRO A 7 -5.87 -5.23 6.28
N GLU A 8 -6.80 -5.12 5.32
CA GLU A 8 -6.92 -6.11 4.23
C GLU A 8 -5.83 -5.94 3.17
N VAL A 9 -5.19 -4.76 3.10
CA VAL A 9 -4.14 -4.47 2.11
C VAL A 9 -2.76 -4.43 2.77
N PHE A 10 -2.66 -3.92 3.99
CA PHE A 10 -1.40 -3.76 4.71
C PHE A 10 -1.36 -4.60 5.98
N GLU A 11 -0.20 -5.17 6.26
CA GLU A 11 0.05 -5.86 7.52
C GLU A 11 1.46 -5.55 8.01
N LEU A 12 1.60 -5.49 9.34
CA LEU A 12 2.85 -5.20 10.03
C LEU A 12 3.55 -6.51 10.32
N ASP A 13 4.77 -6.68 9.84
CA ASP A 13 5.59 -7.84 10.15
C ASP A 13 6.36 -7.65 11.49
N ILE A 14 6.98 -8.72 11.96
CA ILE A 14 7.76 -8.78 13.20
C ILE A 14 8.99 -7.85 13.19
N ASP A 15 9.43 -7.42 12.01
CA ASP A 15 10.51 -6.43 11.83
C ASP A 15 10.06 -4.99 12.12
N GLY A 16 8.75 -4.77 12.29
CA GLY A 16 8.15 -3.45 12.50
C GLY A 16 7.91 -2.66 11.21
N LEU A 17 8.08 -3.27 10.04
CA LEU A 17 7.74 -2.71 8.73
C LEU A 17 6.38 -3.21 8.26
N ALA A 18 5.69 -2.36 7.52
CA ALA A 18 4.42 -2.71 6.91
C ALA A 18 4.63 -3.11 5.45
N TYR A 19 4.03 -4.23 5.05
CA TYR A 19 4.05 -4.75 3.69
C TYR A 19 2.63 -4.84 3.14
N VAL A 20 2.52 -4.97 1.82
CA VAL A 20 1.26 -5.24 1.15
C VAL A 20 0.95 -6.74 1.15
N LYS A 21 -0.33 -7.09 1.23
CA LYS A 21 -0.81 -8.47 1.17
C LYS A 21 -1.25 -8.88 -0.22
N SER A 22 -0.99 -10.13 -0.58
CA SER A 22 -1.57 -10.74 -1.77
C SER A 22 -3.08 -10.96 -1.57
N ALA A 23 -3.79 -11.36 -2.64
CA ALA A 23 -5.18 -11.77 -2.54
C ALA A 23 -5.38 -13.04 -1.69
N GLU A 24 -4.30 -13.77 -1.41
CA GLU A 24 -4.26 -14.97 -0.58
C GLU A 24 -3.81 -14.67 0.87
N ASP A 25 -3.79 -13.38 1.24
CA ASP A 25 -3.40 -12.87 2.57
C ASP A 25 -1.92 -13.10 2.92
N GLU A 26 -1.07 -13.34 1.91
CA GLU A 26 0.36 -13.52 2.09
C GLU A 26 1.10 -12.17 2.06
N LEU A 27 2.03 -11.96 2.99
CA LEU A 27 2.89 -10.78 3.02
C LEU A 27 3.87 -10.78 1.84
N LEU A 28 3.81 -9.74 1.00
CA LEU A 28 4.71 -9.56 -0.12
C LEU A 28 5.94 -8.75 0.31
N GLN A 29 7.03 -9.46 0.64
CA GLN A 29 8.27 -8.86 1.16
C GLN A 29 9.34 -8.61 0.09
N ASP A 30 9.17 -9.16 -1.12
CA ASP A 30 10.13 -8.96 -2.20
C ASP A 30 10.22 -7.48 -2.61
N PRO A 31 11.43 -6.95 -2.89
CA PRO A 31 11.60 -5.57 -3.32
C PRO A 31 10.76 -5.25 -4.56
N GLY A 32 9.90 -4.23 -4.45
CA GLY A 32 9.04 -3.79 -5.54
C GLY A 32 7.82 -4.68 -5.78
N ALA A 33 7.53 -5.64 -4.90
CA ALA A 33 6.28 -6.39 -4.96
C ALA A 33 5.07 -5.44 -4.80
N THR A 34 4.00 -5.75 -5.53
CA THR A 34 2.77 -4.94 -5.56
C THR A 34 1.55 -5.84 -5.56
N THR A 35 0.47 -5.36 -4.95
CA THR A 35 -0.84 -6.00 -4.99
C THR A 35 -1.87 -5.04 -5.61
N PRO A 36 -2.87 -5.52 -6.37
CA PRO A 36 -3.99 -4.69 -6.80
C PRO A 36 -4.79 -4.21 -5.58
N VAL A 37 -5.13 -2.92 -5.55
CA VAL A 37 -5.99 -2.37 -4.49
C VAL A 37 -7.45 -2.72 -4.79
N PRO A 38 -8.17 -3.40 -3.88
CA PRO A 38 -9.60 -3.61 -4.03
C PRO A 38 -10.35 -2.27 -4.10
N LEU A 39 -11.29 -2.14 -5.05
CA LEU A 39 -12.01 -0.88 -5.26
C LEU A 39 -12.79 -0.41 -4.02
N THR A 40 -13.23 -1.34 -3.18
CA THR A 40 -13.91 -1.06 -1.90
C THR A 40 -13.00 -0.43 -0.86
N LEU A 41 -11.69 -0.63 -0.96
CA LEU A 41 -10.67 -0.14 -0.03
C LEU A 41 -9.82 0.98 -0.62
N LEU A 42 -10.15 1.43 -1.83
CA LEU A 42 -9.35 2.43 -2.54
C LEU A 42 -9.19 3.70 -1.70
N GLN A 43 -10.26 4.17 -1.08
CA GLN A 43 -10.22 5.38 -0.25
C GLN A 43 -9.31 5.20 0.97
N ASP A 44 -9.42 4.07 1.67
CA ASP A 44 -8.60 3.77 2.85
C ASP A 44 -7.11 3.66 2.52
N VAL A 45 -6.78 3.08 1.34
CA VAL A 45 -5.40 3.03 0.84
C VAL A 45 -4.88 4.42 0.47
N VAL A 46 -5.71 5.26 -0.15
CA VAL A 46 -5.34 6.64 -0.49
C VAL A 46 -5.08 7.46 0.76
N ASP A 47 -5.94 7.36 1.77
CA ASP A 47 -5.79 8.10 3.02
C ASP A 47 -4.57 7.58 3.80
N SER A 48 -4.33 6.27 3.80
CA SER A 48 -3.09 5.68 4.33
C SER A 48 -1.84 6.27 3.68
N ALA A 49 -1.84 6.44 2.35
CA ALA A 49 -0.71 7.00 1.62
C ALA A 49 -0.48 8.48 1.99
N LYS A 50 -1.54 9.29 2.06
CA LYS A 50 -1.45 10.72 2.39
C LYS A 50 -1.06 11.00 3.84
N GLU A 51 -1.47 10.13 4.76
CA GLU A 51 -1.15 10.28 6.18
C GLU A 51 0.11 9.52 6.59
N CYS A 52 0.81 8.88 5.64
CA CYS A 52 2.06 8.18 5.93
C CYS A 52 3.17 9.20 6.23
N PRO A 53 3.66 9.31 7.48
CA PRO A 53 4.63 10.36 7.83
C PRO A 53 6.01 10.15 7.19
N GLY A 54 6.30 8.94 6.72
CA GLY A 54 7.54 8.59 6.04
C GLY A 54 7.42 8.54 4.52
N ASP A 55 6.25 8.86 3.97
CA ASP A 55 5.95 8.76 2.53
C ASP A 55 6.31 7.38 1.93
N CYS A 56 6.17 6.31 2.73
CA CYS A 56 6.61 4.96 2.33
C CYS A 56 5.63 4.23 1.39
N ILE A 57 4.44 4.78 1.16
CA ILE A 57 3.34 4.09 0.45
C ILE A 57 3.22 4.65 -0.97
N HIS A 58 3.39 3.76 -1.94
CA HIS A 58 3.36 4.08 -3.36
C HIS A 58 2.13 3.45 -4.02
N VAL A 59 1.19 4.27 -4.47
CA VAL A 59 0.01 3.84 -5.23
C VAL A 59 0.19 4.21 -6.68
N ARG A 60 0.21 3.19 -7.54
CA ARG A 60 0.44 3.35 -8.98
C ARG A 60 -0.78 2.94 -9.76
N ARG A 61 -1.07 3.64 -10.85
CA ARG A 61 -2.14 3.28 -11.78
C ARG A 61 -1.74 2.03 -12.56
N VAL A 62 -2.58 1.01 -12.55
CA VAL A 62 -2.30 -0.29 -13.20
C VAL A 62 -1.96 -0.17 -14.69
N LYS A 63 -2.59 0.79 -15.39
CA LYS A 63 -2.46 0.93 -16.85
C LYS A 63 -1.06 1.35 -17.31
N ASP A 64 -0.41 2.24 -16.58
CA ASP A 64 0.80 2.95 -17.01
C ASP A 64 1.86 3.03 -15.89
N SER A 65 1.59 2.43 -14.74
CA SER A 65 2.43 2.42 -13.53
C SER A 65 2.81 3.81 -13.01
N VAL A 66 2.12 4.85 -13.48
CA VAL A 66 2.31 6.22 -12.99
C VAL A 66 1.89 6.27 -11.53
N GLU A 67 2.76 6.83 -10.69
CA GLU A 67 2.43 7.07 -9.30
C GLU A 67 1.37 8.16 -9.19
N VAL A 68 0.27 7.81 -8.51
CA VAL A 68 -0.88 8.68 -8.30
C VAL A 68 -0.99 9.14 -6.85
N TYR A 69 -0.45 8.36 -5.91
CA TYR A 69 -0.28 8.76 -4.51
C TYR A 69 1.04 8.19 -3.99
N GLY A 70 1.79 9.01 -3.27
CA GLY A 70 3.14 8.70 -2.81
C GLY A 70 4.09 9.88 -3.07
N PRO A 71 5.37 9.75 -2.68
CA PRO A 71 6.36 10.83 -2.77
C PRO A 71 6.70 11.24 -4.20
N ASP A 72 6.54 10.34 -5.17
CA ASP A 72 6.82 10.57 -6.59
C ASP A 72 5.55 10.94 -7.39
N ALA A 73 4.39 11.09 -6.72
CA ALA A 73 3.15 11.53 -7.34
C ALA A 73 3.24 13.01 -7.74
N ALA A 74 3.04 13.28 -9.04
CA ALA A 74 3.09 14.61 -9.64
C ALA A 74 1.77 15.40 -9.55
#